data_AF-A0A8D3ABU1-F1
#
_entry.id   AF-A0A8D3ABU1-F1
#
_cell.length_a   1.000
_cell.length_b   1.000
_cell.length_c   1.000
_cell.angle_alpha   90.00
_cell.angle_beta   90.00
_cell.angle_gamma   90.00
#
_symmetry.space_group_name_H-M   'P 1'
#
loop_
_entity.id
_entity.type
_entity.pdbx_description
1 polymer ?
#
loop_
_entity_poly.entity_id
_entity_poly.type
_entity_poly.pdbx_seq_one_letter_code
_entity_poly.pdbx_strand_id
1 'polypeptide(L)'
;MDRWTLQMGYPVVTISKNQSEQLPTHYITVSQEHFLYAQEVRGNNSLQWQVPLTVAVGNESALSAERLIWINNKTETHRVGQMDDSTWLLGNINQTGYFRVNYDLQNWKLLIQQLHTSPQVRPIISVGNRAGLIDDAFNLARAGYLPQGIPLQLIGYLPEETSFLPWHAASRALYQLDKLLDRTEEYSLFSDYVLKQVASRYHQMGWPTNGPGNEGNILQASYQTEELQRELIMLACSFGNKQCHRQAVAYISDWISSNKNRIPPNIRDIVYCTGVSLMDEDVWEFIWMKFHSTGAISEKKILLEALTCSDNTFLLNRLLNLSLSSDLVPEQDVIDVIIHVGRNPQGRSLAWRYFREKWDVLNAR
;
A
#
# COMPACT_ATOMS: atom_id res chain seq x y z
N MET A 1 -7.86 -25.50 -16.16
CA MET A 1 -8.13 -24.65 -14.97
C MET A 1 -7.89 -25.40 -13.66
N ASP A 2 -7.94 -26.72 -13.63
CA ASP A 2 -7.80 -27.56 -12.43
C ASP A 2 -6.61 -27.16 -11.52
N ARG A 3 -5.44 -26.90 -12.12
CA ARG A 3 -4.24 -26.46 -11.38
C ARG A 3 -4.39 -25.10 -10.67
N TRP A 4 -5.39 -24.31 -11.02
CA TRP A 4 -5.69 -23.01 -10.41
C TRP A 4 -6.88 -23.07 -9.45
N THR A 5 -7.77 -24.06 -9.57
CA THR A 5 -9.03 -24.12 -8.81
C THR A 5 -9.11 -25.25 -7.79
N LEU A 6 -8.32 -26.32 -7.96
CA LEU A 6 -8.36 -27.50 -7.07
C LEU A 6 -7.20 -27.56 -6.07
N GLN A 7 -6.29 -26.59 -6.10
CA GLN A 7 -5.18 -26.47 -5.16
C GLN A 7 -5.11 -25.05 -4.60
N MET A 8 -4.65 -24.93 -3.35
CA MET A 8 -4.53 -23.64 -2.67
C MET A 8 -3.32 -22.85 -3.15
N GLY A 9 -3.39 -21.53 -3.01
CA GLY A 9 -2.27 -20.62 -3.24
C GLY A 9 -1.98 -20.35 -4.72
N TYR A 10 -0.81 -19.79 -4.98
CA TYR A 10 -0.36 -19.38 -6.30
C TYR A 10 1.17 -19.48 -6.40
N PRO A 11 1.75 -19.55 -7.61
CA PRO A 11 3.19 -19.66 -7.76
C PRO A 11 3.90 -18.30 -7.68
N VAL A 12 5.17 -18.34 -7.27
CA VAL A 12 6.17 -17.37 -7.69
C VAL A 12 6.91 -17.95 -8.89
N VAL A 13 7.07 -17.13 -9.92
CA VAL A 13 7.79 -17.46 -11.15
C VAL A 13 9.11 -16.69 -11.15
N THR A 14 10.23 -17.40 -11.05
CA THR A 14 11.56 -16.79 -11.13
C THR A 14 12.10 -16.87 -12.55
N ILE A 15 12.42 -15.73 -13.13
CA ILE A 15 12.97 -15.59 -14.48
C ILE A 15 14.43 -15.16 -14.37
N SER A 16 15.32 -15.86 -15.06
CA SER A 16 16.75 -15.51 -15.13
C SER A 16 17.27 -15.68 -16.55
N LYS A 17 18.25 -14.85 -16.93
CA LYS A 17 18.98 -15.06 -18.19
C LYS A 17 19.76 -16.36 -18.10
N ASN A 18 19.73 -17.19 -19.14
CA ASN A 18 20.56 -18.38 -19.17
C ASN A 18 22.01 -17.97 -19.47
N GLN A 19 22.90 -18.13 -18.49
CA GLN A 19 24.33 -17.85 -18.61
C GLN A 19 25.17 -19.09 -18.93
N SER A 20 24.54 -20.23 -19.25
CA SER A 20 25.26 -21.44 -19.63
C SER A 20 26.10 -21.21 -20.89
N GLU A 21 27.38 -21.58 -20.85
CA GLU A 21 28.29 -21.52 -22.01
C GLU A 21 27.75 -22.28 -23.24
N GLN A 22 26.82 -23.21 -23.04
CA GLN A 22 26.23 -24.04 -24.08
C GLN A 22 25.05 -23.37 -24.81
N LEU A 23 24.45 -22.33 -24.22
CA LEU A 23 23.26 -21.68 -24.78
C LEU A 23 23.53 -20.19 -25.01
N PRO A 24 23.14 -19.64 -26.17
CA PRO A 24 23.23 -18.20 -26.41
C PRO A 24 22.46 -17.42 -25.34
N THR A 25 22.85 -16.17 -25.11
CA THR A 25 22.16 -15.21 -24.20
C THR A 25 20.71 -14.93 -24.58
N HIS A 26 20.16 -15.57 -25.61
CA HIS A 26 18.80 -15.39 -26.13
C HIS A 26 17.75 -16.25 -25.41
N TYR A 27 18.19 -17.07 -24.45
CA TYR A 27 17.38 -17.98 -23.67
C TYR A 27 17.22 -17.50 -22.23
N ILE A 28 16.03 -17.73 -21.66
CA ILE A 28 15.75 -17.55 -20.25
C ILE A 28 15.48 -18.90 -19.60
N THR A 29 15.86 -19.02 -18.33
CA THR A 29 15.41 -20.09 -17.45
C THR A 29 14.29 -19.56 -16.60
N VAL A 30 13.15 -20.25 -16.64
CA VAL A 30 11.96 -19.94 -15.86
C VAL A 30 11.74 -21.08 -14.88
N SER A 31 11.54 -20.76 -13.61
CA SER A 31 11.17 -21.73 -12.59
C SER A 31 9.93 -21.28 -11.84
N GLN A 32 9.13 -22.23 -11.38
CA GLN A 32 7.95 -21.97 -10.57
C GLN A 32 8.01 -22.77 -9.26
N GLU A 33 7.50 -22.16 -8.20
CA GLU A 33 7.27 -22.82 -6.92
C GLU A 33 6.11 -22.13 -6.18
N HIS A 34 5.51 -22.81 -5.20
CA HIS A 34 4.44 -22.25 -4.38
C HIS A 34 4.95 -21.05 -3.57
N PHE A 35 4.34 -19.88 -3.75
CA PHE A 35 4.73 -18.69 -3.00
C PHE A 35 4.21 -18.76 -1.56
N LEU A 36 5.15 -18.76 -0.59
CA LEU A 36 4.86 -18.78 0.84
C LEU A 36 5.74 -17.76 1.57
N TYR A 37 5.14 -17.02 2.52
CA TYR A 37 5.88 -16.08 3.39
C TYR A 37 6.81 -16.78 4.37
N ALA A 38 6.48 -18.00 4.81
CA ALA A 38 7.29 -18.77 5.76
C ALA A 38 8.29 -19.66 5.00
N GLN A 39 9.59 -19.37 5.15
CA GLN A 39 10.68 -20.11 4.50
C GLN A 39 10.69 -21.60 4.89
N GLU A 40 10.34 -21.90 6.15
CA GLU A 40 10.34 -23.24 6.74
C GLU A 40 9.35 -24.22 6.07
N VAL A 41 8.32 -23.68 5.40
CA VAL A 41 7.22 -24.48 4.81
C VAL A 41 7.43 -24.75 3.31
N ARG A 42 8.51 -24.23 2.71
CA ARG A 42 8.82 -24.38 1.28
C ARG A 42 9.21 -25.80 0.84
N GLY A 43 9.28 -26.74 1.78
CA GLY A 43 9.64 -28.14 1.50
C GLY A 43 8.63 -28.91 0.63
N ASN A 44 7.36 -28.48 0.55
CA ASN A 44 6.36 -29.20 -0.24
C ASN A 44 6.37 -28.76 -1.73
N ASN A 45 7.34 -29.29 -2.45
CA ASN A 45 7.65 -29.00 -3.86
C ASN A 45 6.68 -29.64 -4.90
N SER A 46 5.55 -30.19 -4.47
CA SER A 46 4.66 -30.97 -5.33
C SER A 46 3.65 -30.12 -6.11
N LEU A 47 3.35 -28.90 -5.66
CA LEU A 47 2.38 -28.03 -6.32
C LEU A 47 2.99 -27.38 -7.57
N GLN A 48 2.29 -27.55 -8.70
CA GLN A 48 2.66 -26.99 -10.00
C GLN A 48 1.41 -26.38 -10.63
N TRP A 49 1.62 -25.30 -11.37
CA TRP A 49 0.58 -24.59 -12.11
C TRP A 49 0.91 -24.63 -13.61
N GLN A 50 -0.14 -24.56 -14.43
CA GLN A 50 0.01 -24.23 -15.85
C GLN A 50 -0.03 -22.71 -15.97
N VAL A 51 1.14 -22.09 -16.04
CA VAL A 51 1.28 -20.63 -15.94
C VAL A 51 1.37 -19.99 -17.33
N PRO A 52 0.43 -19.12 -17.73
CA PRO A 52 0.55 -18.30 -18.93
C PRO A 52 1.44 -17.08 -18.62
N LEU A 53 2.74 -17.22 -18.81
CA LEU A 53 3.72 -16.18 -18.57
C LEU A 53 3.86 -15.29 -19.82
N THR A 54 3.45 -14.03 -19.73
CA THR A 54 3.86 -13.00 -20.69
C THR A 54 5.25 -12.47 -20.31
N VAL A 55 6.16 -12.37 -21.28
CA VAL A 55 7.53 -11.85 -21.09
C VAL A 55 7.82 -10.81 -22.17
N ALA A 56 8.46 -9.71 -21.78
CA ALA A 56 9.07 -8.76 -22.69
C ALA A 56 10.55 -8.52 -22.31
N VAL A 57 11.35 -8.16 -23.31
CA VAL A 57 12.75 -7.76 -23.16
C VAL A 57 12.81 -6.25 -23.39
N GLY A 58 13.39 -5.52 -22.44
CA GLY A 58 13.55 -4.08 -22.54
C GLY A 58 15.00 -3.64 -22.40
N ASN A 59 15.26 -2.40 -22.79
CA ASN A 59 16.48 -1.66 -22.52
C ASN A 59 16.12 -0.20 -22.23
N GLU A 60 17.12 0.68 -22.13
CA GLU A 60 16.92 2.10 -21.81
C GLU A 60 15.94 2.81 -22.76
N SER A 61 15.86 2.41 -24.02
CA SER A 61 15.12 3.14 -25.06
C SER A 61 13.82 2.46 -25.52
N ALA A 62 13.68 1.15 -25.33
CA ALA A 62 12.56 0.40 -25.90
C ALA A 62 12.18 -0.84 -25.07
N LEU A 63 10.92 -1.24 -25.25
CA LEU A 63 10.37 -2.52 -24.79
C LEU A 63 9.94 -3.34 -26.01
N SER A 64 10.31 -4.61 -26.06
CA SER A 64 9.88 -5.53 -27.11
C SER A 64 8.37 -5.81 -27.04
N ALA A 65 7.81 -6.36 -28.11
CA ALA A 65 6.50 -6.99 -28.04
C ALA A 65 6.48 -8.08 -26.96
N GLU A 66 5.35 -8.23 -26.28
CA GLU A 66 5.16 -9.31 -25.30
C GLU A 66 5.09 -10.67 -25.99
N ARG A 67 5.64 -11.69 -25.32
CA ARG A 67 5.57 -13.08 -25.75
C ARG A 67 4.90 -13.91 -24.68
N LEU A 68 3.87 -14.66 -25.06
CA LEU A 68 3.23 -15.64 -24.19
C LEU A 68 3.99 -16.97 -24.20
N ILE A 69 4.29 -17.48 -23.01
CA ILE A 69 4.96 -18.75 -22.75
C ILE A 69 4.13 -19.54 -21.75
N TRP A 70 3.84 -20.81 -22.04
CA TRP A 70 3.16 -21.70 -21.10
C TRP A 70 4.18 -22.50 -20.31
N ILE A 71 4.27 -22.23 -19.01
CA ILE A 71 5.14 -22.97 -18.08
C ILE A 71 4.34 -24.13 -17.49
N ASN A 72 4.76 -25.36 -17.79
CA ASN A 72 4.05 -26.57 -17.36
C ASN A 72 4.84 -27.36 -16.31
N ASN A 73 6.16 -27.26 -16.35
CA ASN A 73 7.07 -27.95 -15.44
C ASN A 73 7.64 -26.99 -14.38
N LYS A 74 8.33 -27.57 -13.39
CA LYS A 74 8.98 -26.80 -12.32
C LYS A 74 10.06 -25.84 -12.86
N THR A 75 10.80 -26.25 -13.87
CA THR A 75 11.86 -25.46 -14.49
C THR A 75 11.89 -25.74 -15.98
N GLU A 76 11.93 -24.69 -16.79
CA GLU A 76 11.94 -24.76 -18.25
C GLU A 76 12.86 -23.68 -18.84
N THR A 77 13.34 -23.91 -20.05
CA THR A 77 14.17 -22.94 -20.79
C THR A 77 13.45 -22.53 -22.06
N HIS A 78 13.37 -21.22 -22.30
CA HIS A 78 12.62 -20.63 -23.41
C HIS A 78 13.44 -19.58 -24.14
N ARG A 79 13.33 -19.53 -25.47
CA ARG A 79 13.96 -18.48 -26.29
C ARG A 79 13.06 -17.25 -26.31
N VAL A 80 13.58 -16.06 -26.00
CA VAL A 80 12.76 -14.82 -25.91
C VAL A 80 13.16 -13.73 -26.90
N GLY A 81 14.44 -13.61 -27.26
CA GLY A 81 14.91 -12.57 -28.18
C GLY A 81 16.41 -12.36 -28.08
N GLN A 82 16.94 -11.38 -28.80
CA GLN A 82 18.34 -10.95 -28.58
C GLN A 82 18.42 -10.22 -27.24
N MET A 83 19.41 -10.60 -26.43
CA MET A 83 19.68 -10.00 -25.13
C MET A 83 21.17 -9.80 -24.96
N ASP A 84 21.52 -8.66 -24.39
CA ASP A 84 22.86 -8.33 -23.92
C ASP A 84 22.84 -8.05 -22.40
N ASP A 85 23.97 -7.62 -21.83
CA ASP A 85 24.09 -7.36 -20.40
C ASP A 85 23.26 -6.16 -19.91
N SER A 86 22.89 -5.24 -20.80
CA SER A 86 22.07 -4.06 -20.51
C SER A 86 20.57 -4.32 -20.60
N THR A 87 20.15 -5.40 -21.27
CA THR A 87 18.73 -5.75 -21.40
C THR A 87 18.14 -6.24 -20.08
N TRP A 88 16.94 -5.79 -19.74
CA TRP A 88 16.16 -6.32 -18.62
C TRP A 88 14.98 -7.15 -19.12
N LEU A 89 14.59 -8.12 -18.31
CA LEU A 89 13.42 -8.98 -18.49
C LEU A 89 12.29 -8.46 -17.63
N LEU A 90 11.09 -8.45 -18.21
CA LEU A 90 9.85 -8.12 -17.51
C LEU A 90 8.83 -9.22 -17.76
N GLY A 91 8.45 -9.92 -16.70
CA GLY A 91 7.40 -10.93 -16.71
C GLY A 91 6.06 -10.36 -16.26
N ASN A 92 4.99 -11.06 -16.63
CA ASN A 92 3.61 -10.73 -16.29
C ASN A 92 3.23 -9.29 -16.72
N ILE A 93 3.27 -9.05 -18.02
CA ILE A 93 2.91 -7.75 -18.61
C ILE A 93 1.51 -7.33 -18.16
N ASN A 94 1.43 -6.12 -17.63
CA ASN A 94 0.26 -5.52 -16.97
C ASN A 94 -0.35 -6.34 -15.80
N GLN A 95 0.41 -7.27 -15.21
CA GLN A 95 -0.02 -8.07 -14.05
C GLN A 95 -1.33 -8.82 -14.29
N THR A 96 -1.49 -9.39 -15.49
CA THR A 96 -2.72 -10.09 -15.90
C THR A 96 -2.80 -11.52 -15.37
N GLY A 97 -1.66 -12.14 -15.08
CA GLY A 97 -1.56 -13.46 -14.49
C GLY A 97 -1.61 -13.45 -12.95
N TYR A 98 -2.25 -14.46 -12.36
CA TYR A 98 -2.37 -14.61 -10.90
C TYR A 98 -1.14 -15.31 -10.30
N PHE A 99 0.03 -14.68 -10.41
CA PHE A 99 1.30 -15.18 -9.87
C PHE A 99 2.27 -14.01 -9.65
N ARG A 100 3.26 -14.21 -8.80
CA ARG A 100 4.34 -13.22 -8.58
C ARG A 100 5.51 -13.50 -9.50
N VAL A 101 6.23 -12.45 -9.89
CA VAL A 101 7.46 -12.60 -10.69
C VAL A 101 8.67 -12.18 -9.88
N ASN A 102 9.64 -13.09 -9.79
CA ASN A 102 10.97 -12.81 -9.25
C ASN A 102 12.01 -12.84 -10.36
N TYR A 103 13.14 -12.20 -10.10
CA TYR A 103 14.28 -12.18 -11.00
C TYR A 103 15.58 -12.38 -10.22
N ASP A 104 16.66 -12.69 -10.92
CA ASP A 104 17.99 -12.57 -10.35
C ASP A 104 18.32 -11.11 -9.99
N LEU A 105 19.32 -10.93 -9.11
CA LEU A 105 19.68 -9.60 -8.61
C LEU A 105 20.17 -8.65 -9.71
N GLN A 106 20.75 -9.17 -10.80
CA GLN A 106 21.21 -8.33 -11.89
C GLN A 106 20.02 -7.74 -12.65
N ASN A 107 19.01 -8.56 -12.95
CA ASN A 107 17.80 -8.08 -13.59
C ASN A 107 17.03 -7.09 -12.70
N TRP A 108 16.92 -7.34 -11.40
CA TRP A 108 16.35 -6.37 -10.45
C TRP A 108 17.09 -5.04 -10.49
N LYS A 109 18.43 -5.02 -10.53
CA LYS A 109 19.22 -3.79 -10.65
C LYS A 109 18.92 -3.04 -11.94
N LEU A 110 18.81 -3.73 -13.07
CA LEU A 110 18.49 -3.10 -14.36
C LEU A 110 17.08 -2.51 -14.37
N LEU A 111 16.09 -3.21 -13.78
CA LEU A 111 14.74 -2.68 -13.62
C LEU A 111 14.71 -1.44 -12.71
N ILE A 112 15.46 -1.45 -11.60
CA ILE A 112 15.61 -0.28 -10.72
C ILE A 112 16.22 0.88 -11.51
N GLN A 113 17.31 0.66 -12.24
CA GLN A 113 17.93 1.69 -13.08
C GLN A 113 16.92 2.27 -14.08
N GLN A 114 16.14 1.42 -14.75
CA GLN A 114 15.10 1.84 -15.69
C GLN A 114 14.03 2.73 -15.04
N LEU A 115 13.58 2.39 -13.83
CA LEU A 115 12.56 3.19 -13.12
C LEU A 115 13.08 4.55 -12.66
N HIS A 116 14.39 4.63 -12.35
CA HIS A 116 15.08 5.87 -11.98
C HIS A 116 15.49 6.74 -13.19
N THR A 117 15.19 6.31 -14.42
CA THR A 117 15.36 7.16 -15.61
C THR A 117 14.40 8.35 -15.61
N SER A 118 14.60 9.27 -16.55
CA SER A 118 13.79 10.48 -16.65
C SER A 118 12.30 10.17 -16.89
N PRO A 119 11.39 11.09 -16.53
CA PRO A 119 9.95 10.92 -16.72
C PRO A 119 9.50 10.67 -18.17
N GLN A 120 10.33 11.00 -19.16
CA GLN A 120 10.04 10.72 -20.58
C GLN A 120 10.33 9.26 -20.96
N VAL A 121 11.29 8.62 -20.30
CA VAL A 121 11.77 7.27 -20.60
C VAL A 121 11.09 6.23 -19.70
N ARG A 122 10.88 6.55 -18.43
CA ARG A 122 10.21 5.67 -17.45
C ARG A 122 8.89 5.05 -17.94
N PRO A 123 8.01 5.73 -18.71
CA PRO A 123 6.75 5.17 -19.19
C PRO A 123 6.89 3.97 -20.13
N ILE A 124 8.11 3.62 -20.58
CA ILE A 124 8.41 2.35 -21.26
C ILE A 124 7.91 1.16 -20.43
N ILE A 125 8.04 1.22 -19.10
CA ILE A 125 7.39 0.26 -18.20
C ILE A 125 6.00 0.81 -17.87
N SER A 126 4.96 0.05 -18.22
CA SER A 126 3.56 0.45 -18.01
C SER A 126 3.24 0.70 -16.54
N VAL A 127 2.22 1.51 -16.27
CA VAL A 127 1.74 1.82 -14.90
C VAL A 127 1.45 0.53 -14.12
N GLY A 128 0.79 -0.44 -14.75
CA GLY A 128 0.46 -1.73 -14.14
C GLY A 128 1.71 -2.54 -13.78
N ASN A 129 2.71 -2.57 -14.66
CA ASN A 129 3.97 -3.24 -14.37
C ASN A 129 4.78 -2.53 -13.28
N ARG A 130 4.82 -1.18 -13.24
CA ARG A 130 5.49 -0.45 -12.16
C ARG A 130 4.86 -0.76 -10.80
N ALA A 131 3.54 -0.75 -10.71
CA ALA A 131 2.82 -1.14 -9.50
C ALA A 131 3.08 -2.60 -9.11
N GLY A 132 3.05 -3.51 -10.08
CA GLY A 132 3.34 -4.93 -9.88
C GLY A 132 4.76 -5.21 -9.41
N LEU A 133 5.76 -4.52 -9.97
CA LEU A 133 7.16 -4.65 -9.53
C LEU A 133 7.33 -4.23 -8.07
N ILE A 134 6.66 -3.15 -7.64
CA ILE A 134 6.67 -2.70 -6.25
C ILE A 134 6.02 -3.75 -5.35
N ASP A 135 4.80 -4.20 -5.68
CA ASP A 135 4.09 -5.20 -4.89
C ASP A 135 4.88 -6.51 -4.79
N ASP A 136 5.41 -7.02 -5.91
CA ASP A 136 6.23 -8.22 -5.95
C ASP A 136 7.51 -8.06 -5.13
N ALA A 137 8.27 -6.98 -5.32
CA ALA A 137 9.53 -6.79 -4.60
C ALA A 137 9.34 -6.82 -3.07
N PHE A 138 8.34 -6.10 -2.53
CA PHE A 138 8.08 -6.10 -1.09
C PHE A 138 7.61 -7.45 -0.56
N ASN A 139 6.73 -8.16 -1.29
CA ASN A 139 6.24 -9.46 -0.85
C ASN A 139 7.29 -10.55 -0.99
N LEU A 140 8.13 -10.51 -2.04
CA LEU A 140 9.29 -11.38 -2.21
C LEU A 140 10.33 -11.16 -1.11
N ALA A 141 10.59 -9.91 -0.75
CA ALA A 141 11.51 -9.59 0.34
C ALA A 141 10.98 -10.05 1.70
N ARG A 142 9.70 -9.80 1.98
CA ARG A 142 9.02 -10.32 3.17
C ARG A 142 9.08 -11.84 3.28
N ALA A 143 8.98 -12.52 2.14
CA ALA A 143 9.10 -13.96 2.07
C ALA A 143 10.58 -14.44 2.12
N GLY A 144 11.58 -13.57 1.97
CA GLY A 144 12.99 -13.97 1.95
C GLY A 144 13.47 -14.52 0.61
N TYR A 145 12.79 -14.21 -0.49
CA TYR A 145 13.28 -14.44 -1.87
C TYR A 145 14.22 -13.35 -2.36
N LEU A 146 14.10 -12.15 -1.76
CA LEU A 146 14.79 -10.95 -2.19
C LEU A 146 15.38 -10.23 -0.97
N PRO A 147 16.60 -9.67 -1.04
CA PRO A 147 17.13 -8.88 0.06
C PRO A 147 16.27 -7.64 0.34
N GLN A 148 16.05 -7.30 1.61
CA GLN A 148 15.19 -6.20 2.04
C GLN A 148 15.59 -4.82 1.50
N GLY A 149 16.86 -4.63 1.13
CA GLY A 149 17.34 -3.40 0.52
C GLY A 149 16.85 -3.18 -0.92
N ILE A 150 16.52 -4.24 -1.67
CA ILE A 150 16.12 -4.12 -3.08
C ILE A 150 14.77 -3.38 -3.24
N PRO A 151 13.69 -3.73 -2.51
CA PRO A 151 12.43 -2.99 -2.61
C PRO A 151 12.56 -1.51 -2.22
N LEU A 152 13.39 -1.19 -1.22
CA LEU A 152 13.64 0.20 -0.79
C LEU A 152 14.42 1.01 -1.84
N GLN A 153 15.36 0.38 -2.55
CA GLN A 153 16.01 1.01 -3.70
C GLN A 153 15.05 1.19 -4.87
N LEU A 154 14.18 0.18 -5.09
CA LEU A 154 13.17 0.20 -6.14
C LEU A 154 12.24 1.39 -5.98
N ILE A 155 11.65 1.63 -4.81
CA ILE A 155 10.72 2.77 -4.63
C ILE A 155 11.41 4.14 -4.56
N GLY A 156 12.74 4.22 -4.68
CA GLY A 156 13.46 5.50 -4.64
C GLY A 156 13.12 6.47 -5.78
N TYR A 157 12.45 6.00 -6.85
CA TYR A 157 11.99 6.86 -7.96
C TYR A 157 10.63 7.53 -7.69
N LEU A 158 9.91 7.13 -6.63
CA LEU A 158 8.56 7.62 -6.33
C LEU A 158 8.41 9.15 -6.29
N PRO A 159 9.39 9.96 -5.84
CA PRO A 159 9.29 11.43 -5.91
C PRO A 159 8.95 11.99 -7.29
N GLU A 160 9.25 11.24 -8.34
CA GLU A 160 8.98 11.59 -9.73
C GLU A 160 7.79 10.80 -10.34
N GLU A 161 7.18 9.88 -9.60
CA GLU A 161 6.02 9.10 -10.06
C GLU A 161 4.74 9.94 -10.00
N THR A 162 3.98 9.88 -11.10
CA THR A 162 2.77 10.68 -11.31
C THR A 162 1.50 9.84 -11.38
N SER A 163 1.62 8.51 -11.39
CA SER A 163 0.50 7.59 -11.50
C SER A 163 0.07 7.06 -10.13
N PHE A 164 -1.24 6.85 -9.95
CA PHE A 164 -1.81 6.34 -8.70
C PHE A 164 -1.32 4.94 -8.32
N LEU A 165 -1.38 3.97 -9.24
CA LEU A 165 -1.18 2.55 -8.89
C LEU A 165 0.20 2.24 -8.26
N PRO A 166 1.33 2.79 -8.75
CA PRO A 166 2.63 2.53 -8.12
C PRO A 166 2.74 3.15 -6.72
N TRP A 167 2.17 4.35 -6.52
CA TRP A 167 2.07 4.96 -5.20
C TRP A 167 1.21 4.14 -4.24
N HIS A 168 0.08 3.62 -4.72
CA HIS A 168 -0.80 2.75 -3.95
C HIS A 168 -0.13 1.41 -3.57
N ALA A 169 0.60 0.79 -4.51
CA ALA A 169 1.38 -0.41 -4.22
C ALA A 169 2.45 -0.16 -3.14
N ALA A 170 3.16 0.97 -3.24
CA ALA A 170 4.18 1.36 -2.27
C ALA A 170 3.57 1.68 -0.90
N SER A 171 2.49 2.45 -0.83
CA SER A 171 1.88 2.86 0.43
C SER A 171 1.42 1.68 1.27
N ARG A 172 0.81 0.67 0.64
CA ARG A 172 0.40 -0.58 1.31
C ARG A 172 1.58 -1.29 1.98
N ALA A 173 2.73 -1.33 1.33
CA ALA A 173 3.95 -1.90 1.91
C ALA A 173 4.51 -1.01 3.03
N LEU A 174 4.54 0.31 2.83
CA LEU A 174 5.05 1.27 3.80
C LEU A 174 4.21 1.29 5.10
N TYR A 175 2.87 1.24 5.02
CA TYR A 175 2.01 1.14 6.21
C TYR A 175 2.19 -0.17 6.97
N GLN A 176 2.57 -1.25 6.28
CA GLN A 176 2.88 -2.49 6.97
C GLN A 176 4.22 -2.38 7.73
N LEU A 177 5.23 -1.77 7.09
CA LEU A 177 6.53 -1.52 7.73
C LEU A 177 6.39 -0.55 8.91
N ASP A 178 5.57 0.49 8.77
CA ASP A 178 5.23 1.43 9.83
C ASP A 178 4.78 0.70 11.10
N LYS A 179 3.79 -0.20 10.98
CA LYS A 179 3.29 -1.01 12.12
C LYS A 179 4.33 -1.94 12.74
N LEU A 180 5.31 -2.39 11.96
CA LEU A 180 6.38 -3.28 12.44
C LEU A 180 7.49 -2.49 13.14
N LEU A 181 7.71 -1.24 12.71
CA LEU A 181 8.81 -0.38 13.15
C LEU A 181 8.39 0.65 14.19
N ASP A 182 7.09 0.90 14.42
CA ASP A 182 6.57 1.95 15.31
C ASP A 182 7.04 1.92 16.78
N ARG A 183 7.70 0.82 17.19
CA ARG A 183 8.26 0.60 18.53
C ARG A 183 9.75 0.27 18.52
N THR A 184 10.43 0.45 17.39
CA THR A 184 11.88 0.26 17.27
C THR A 184 12.62 1.59 17.40
N GLU A 185 13.89 1.55 17.79
CA GLU A 185 14.71 2.76 17.95
C GLU A 185 14.92 3.50 16.63
N GLU A 186 14.92 2.76 15.51
CA GLU A 186 15.16 3.25 14.15
C GLU A 186 13.90 3.78 13.45
N TYR A 187 12.74 3.86 14.12
CA TYR A 187 11.49 4.30 13.50
C TYR A 187 11.60 5.69 12.85
N SER A 188 12.33 6.61 13.48
CA SER A 188 12.55 7.97 12.98
C SER A 188 13.25 7.97 11.61
N LEU A 189 14.24 7.09 11.40
CA LEU A 189 14.95 6.95 10.12
C LEU A 189 14.00 6.46 9.01
N PHE A 190 13.12 5.52 9.35
CA PHE A 190 12.10 5.03 8.42
C PHE A 190 11.09 6.13 8.07
N SER A 191 10.59 6.85 9.08
CA SER A 191 9.66 7.95 8.88
C SER A 191 10.26 9.06 8.00
N ASP A 192 11.50 9.47 8.27
CA ASP A 192 12.21 10.47 7.48
C ASP A 192 12.40 10.02 6.01
N TYR A 193 12.70 8.73 5.81
CA TYR A 193 12.80 8.16 4.48
C TYR A 193 11.46 8.25 3.72
N VAL A 194 10.33 7.89 4.35
CA VAL A 194 9.01 7.96 3.71
C VAL A 194 8.61 9.41 3.42
N LEU A 195 8.83 10.32 4.36
CA LEU A 195 8.58 11.75 4.16
C LEU A 195 9.39 12.31 2.98
N LYS A 196 10.65 11.88 2.82
CA LYS A 196 11.48 12.27 1.68
C LYS A 196 10.90 11.79 0.35
N GLN A 197 10.33 10.58 0.29
CA GLN A 197 9.70 10.07 -0.93
C GLN A 197 8.48 10.92 -1.31
N VAL A 198 7.63 11.25 -0.33
CA VAL A 198 6.32 11.88 -0.54
C VAL A 198 6.41 13.39 -0.76
N ALA A 199 7.42 14.06 -0.18
CA ALA A 199 7.49 15.51 -0.08
C ALA A 199 7.27 16.24 -1.41
N SER A 200 8.06 15.92 -2.45
CA SER A 200 8.00 16.63 -3.74
C SER A 200 6.58 16.59 -4.33
N ARG A 201 6.01 15.39 -4.42
CA ARG A 201 4.72 15.18 -5.07
C ARG A 201 3.54 15.71 -4.25
N TYR A 202 3.61 15.61 -2.93
CA TYR A 202 2.63 16.20 -2.02
C TYR A 202 2.53 17.72 -2.20
N HIS A 203 3.66 18.43 -2.24
CA HIS A 203 3.66 19.89 -2.44
C HIS A 203 3.14 20.30 -3.81
N GLN A 204 3.42 19.51 -4.86
CA GLN A 204 2.93 19.81 -6.21
C GLN A 204 1.42 19.66 -6.35
N MET A 205 0.81 18.67 -5.67
CA MET A 205 -0.63 18.39 -5.81
C MET A 205 -1.51 19.16 -4.83
N GLY A 206 -1.00 19.47 -3.63
CA GLY A 206 -1.78 20.19 -2.62
C GLY A 206 -3.05 19.46 -2.18
N TRP A 207 -3.97 20.21 -1.56
CA TRP A 207 -5.24 19.69 -1.04
C TRP A 207 -6.41 20.03 -1.97
N PRO A 208 -7.50 19.24 -1.95
CA PRO A 208 -8.69 19.57 -2.73
C PRO A 208 -9.30 20.91 -2.28
N THR A 209 -9.54 21.81 -3.24
CA THR A 209 -10.14 23.13 -2.96
C THR A 209 -11.65 23.12 -3.24
N ASN A 210 -12.45 23.25 -2.20
CA ASN A 210 -13.90 23.44 -2.30
C ASN A 210 -14.22 24.95 -2.43
N GLY A 211 -13.86 25.57 -3.56
CA GLY A 211 -14.21 26.97 -3.84
C GLY A 211 -15.51 27.08 -4.64
N PRO A 212 -16.56 27.78 -4.17
CA PRO A 212 -17.66 28.19 -5.03
C PRO A 212 -17.11 29.25 -6.00
N GLY A 213 -16.83 28.85 -7.23
CA GLY A 213 -16.14 29.67 -8.24
C GLY A 213 -15.27 28.87 -9.22
N ASN A 214 -14.96 27.60 -8.92
CA ASN A 214 -14.19 26.74 -9.82
C ASN A 214 -15.03 25.97 -10.83
N GLU A 215 -16.34 26.23 -10.96
CA GLU A 215 -17.23 25.60 -11.95
C GLU A 215 -16.80 25.87 -13.42
N GLY A 216 -15.88 26.81 -13.66
CA GLY A 216 -15.41 27.19 -15.00
C GLY A 216 -14.06 26.62 -15.45
N ASN A 217 -13.25 26.01 -14.56
CA ASN A 217 -11.90 25.49 -14.89
C ASN A 217 -11.66 24.07 -14.36
N ILE A 218 -12.72 23.29 -14.16
CA ILE A 218 -12.59 21.87 -13.87
C ILE A 218 -12.33 21.15 -15.20
N LEU A 219 -11.07 21.03 -15.60
CA LEU A 219 -10.68 19.74 -16.17
C LEU A 219 -10.97 18.75 -15.05
N GLN A 220 -12.12 18.07 -15.14
CA GLN A 220 -12.56 17.07 -14.17
C GLN A 220 -11.36 16.20 -13.86
N ALA A 221 -10.79 16.37 -12.66
CA ALA A 221 -9.60 15.64 -12.29
C ALA A 221 -9.95 14.17 -12.47
N SER A 222 -9.10 13.43 -13.20
CA SER A 222 -9.38 12.02 -13.40
C SER A 222 -9.49 11.35 -12.02
N TYR A 223 -10.33 10.33 -11.89
CA TYR A 223 -10.43 9.55 -10.64
C TYR A 223 -9.04 9.15 -10.10
N GLN A 224 -8.11 8.79 -10.98
CA GLN A 224 -6.73 8.45 -10.61
C GLN A 224 -5.95 9.63 -10.01
N THR A 225 -6.20 10.86 -10.46
CA THR A 225 -5.58 12.07 -9.91
C THR A 225 -6.07 12.33 -8.49
N GLU A 226 -7.38 12.19 -8.25
CA GLU A 226 -7.98 12.36 -6.93
C GLU A 226 -7.50 11.30 -5.95
N GLU A 227 -7.44 10.04 -6.37
CA GLU A 227 -6.92 8.93 -5.56
C GLU A 227 -5.43 9.11 -5.24
N LEU A 228 -4.63 9.53 -6.21
CA LEU A 228 -3.22 9.84 -5.95
C LEU A 228 -3.10 10.99 -4.94
N GLN A 229 -3.93 12.04 -5.05
CA GLN A 229 -3.89 13.17 -4.13
C GLN A 229 -4.20 12.72 -2.71
N ARG A 230 -5.26 11.93 -2.55
CA ARG A 230 -5.63 11.32 -1.29
C ARG A 230 -4.49 10.46 -0.71
N GLU A 231 -3.88 9.59 -1.52
CA GLU A 231 -2.79 8.70 -1.10
C GLU A 231 -1.59 9.50 -0.55
N LEU A 232 -1.20 10.59 -1.23
CA LEU A 232 -0.10 11.44 -0.77
C LEU A 232 -0.42 12.22 0.50
N ILE A 233 -1.66 12.73 0.63
CA ILE A 233 -2.10 13.40 1.86
C ILE A 233 -2.07 12.41 3.01
N MET A 234 -2.57 11.18 2.81
CA MET A 234 -2.59 10.14 3.83
C MET A 234 -1.18 9.79 4.29
N LEU A 235 -0.25 9.52 3.36
CA LEU A 235 1.15 9.24 3.69
C LEU A 235 1.80 10.44 4.41
N ALA A 236 1.63 11.66 3.89
CA ALA A 236 2.23 12.84 4.49
C ALA A 236 1.75 13.05 5.94
N CYS A 237 0.44 12.96 6.19
CA CYS A 237 -0.11 13.14 7.53
C CYS A 237 0.26 12.00 8.49
N SER A 238 0.21 10.74 8.03
CA SER A 238 0.54 9.56 8.85
C SER A 238 1.98 9.57 9.33
N PHE A 239 2.91 10.04 8.50
CA PHE A 239 4.34 10.09 8.81
C PHE A 239 4.80 11.44 9.40
N GLY A 240 3.88 12.29 9.85
CA GLY A 240 4.25 13.49 10.62
C GLY A 240 4.65 14.71 9.80
N ASN A 241 4.21 14.83 8.54
CA ASN A 241 4.49 16.02 7.74
C ASN A 241 3.83 17.26 8.36
N LYS A 242 4.65 18.22 8.78
CA LYS A 242 4.20 19.44 9.47
C LYS A 242 3.20 20.27 8.66
N GLN A 243 3.31 20.33 7.34
CA GLN A 243 2.35 21.07 6.53
C GLN A 243 1.01 20.33 6.43
N CYS A 244 1.05 19.01 6.28
CA CYS A 244 -0.16 18.17 6.29
C CYS A 244 -0.92 18.32 7.61
N HIS A 245 -0.20 18.22 8.73
CA HIS A 245 -0.76 18.43 10.06
C HIS A 245 -1.39 19.81 10.24
N ARG A 246 -0.67 20.88 9.86
CA ARG A 246 -1.22 22.25 9.92
C ARG A 246 -2.49 22.41 9.09
N GLN A 247 -2.52 21.81 7.90
CA GLN A 247 -3.68 21.91 7.02
C GLN A 247 -4.87 21.11 7.56
N ALA A 248 -4.66 19.90 8.07
CA ALA A 248 -5.70 19.11 8.72
C ALA A 248 -6.28 19.83 9.95
N VAL A 249 -5.41 20.41 10.79
CA VAL A 249 -5.81 21.23 11.95
C VAL A 249 -6.62 22.46 11.51
N ALA A 250 -6.24 23.12 10.41
CA ALA A 250 -7.00 24.25 9.89
C ALA A 250 -8.41 23.83 9.43
N TYR A 251 -8.52 22.70 8.72
CA TYR A 251 -9.80 22.15 8.28
C TYR A 251 -10.74 21.80 9.45
N ILE A 252 -10.23 21.10 10.46
CA ILE A 252 -11.06 20.70 11.60
C ILE A 252 -11.44 21.92 12.45
N SER A 253 -10.55 22.90 12.59
CA SER A 253 -10.84 24.17 13.28
C SER A 253 -11.91 25.01 12.57
N ASP A 254 -11.88 25.10 11.23
CA ASP A 254 -12.96 25.73 10.45
C ASP A 254 -14.28 25.00 10.64
N TRP A 255 -14.27 23.66 10.69
CA TRP A 255 -15.48 22.90 10.92
C TRP A 255 -16.06 23.13 12.33
N ILE A 256 -15.22 23.12 13.36
CA ILE A 256 -15.63 23.36 14.75
C ILE A 256 -16.22 24.76 14.89
N SER A 257 -15.53 25.79 14.38
CA SER A 257 -15.95 27.19 14.52
C SER A 257 -17.19 27.56 13.71
N SER A 258 -17.32 27.04 12.48
CA SER A 258 -18.45 27.35 11.60
C SER A 258 -19.64 26.41 11.79
N ASN A 259 -19.45 25.29 12.49
CA ASN A 259 -20.37 24.15 12.56
C ASN A 259 -20.77 23.58 11.18
N LYS A 260 -20.06 23.95 10.11
CA LYS A 260 -20.31 23.51 8.73
C LYS A 260 -19.12 22.70 8.23
N ASN A 261 -19.36 21.42 7.94
CA ASN A 261 -18.32 20.52 7.46
C ASN A 261 -17.97 20.82 6.00
N ARG A 262 -16.90 21.60 5.78
CA ARG A 262 -16.39 21.95 4.45
C ARG A 262 -15.29 21.01 3.97
N ILE A 263 -14.98 19.98 4.74
CA ILE A 263 -13.91 19.03 4.43
C ILE A 263 -14.38 18.16 3.25
N PRO A 264 -13.60 18.12 2.15
CA PRO A 264 -13.90 17.26 1.01
C PRO A 264 -14.09 15.81 1.47
N PRO A 265 -15.17 15.11 1.06
CA PRO A 265 -15.48 13.77 1.55
C PRO A 265 -14.35 12.74 1.42
N ASN A 266 -13.54 12.83 0.37
CA ASN A 266 -12.43 11.91 0.08
C ASN A 266 -11.26 11.97 1.07
N ILE A 267 -11.17 13.02 1.89
CA ILE A 267 -10.07 13.22 2.87
C ILE A 267 -10.56 13.42 4.30
N ARG A 268 -11.86 13.21 4.57
CA ARG A 268 -12.45 13.41 5.90
C ARG A 268 -11.83 12.51 6.95
N ASP A 269 -11.63 11.24 6.60
CA ASP A 269 -10.96 10.26 7.44
C ASP A 269 -9.58 10.74 7.88
N ILE A 270 -8.78 11.27 6.94
CA ILE A 270 -7.44 11.78 7.23
C ILE A 270 -7.52 13.00 8.14
N VAL A 271 -8.40 13.96 7.84
CA VAL A 271 -8.53 15.20 8.63
C VAL A 271 -9.03 14.92 10.04
N TYR A 272 -10.07 14.09 10.20
CA TYR A 272 -10.63 13.78 11.51
C TYR A 272 -9.63 13.03 12.37
N CYS A 273 -9.01 11.99 11.82
CA CYS A 273 -8.01 11.20 12.52
C CYS A 273 -6.82 12.07 12.95
N THR A 274 -6.30 12.91 12.03
CA THR A 274 -5.18 13.82 12.33
C THR A 274 -5.56 14.86 13.39
N GLY A 275 -6.76 15.43 13.32
CA GLY A 275 -7.25 16.38 14.32
C GLY A 275 -7.38 15.74 15.70
N VAL A 276 -7.98 14.55 15.79
CA VAL A 276 -8.15 13.81 17.04
C VAL A 276 -6.82 13.35 17.65
N SER A 277 -5.82 13.03 16.82
CA SER A 277 -4.48 12.66 17.28
C SER A 277 -3.70 13.86 17.84
N LEU A 278 -3.76 15.02 17.16
CA LEU A 278 -2.89 16.17 17.45
C LEU A 278 -3.47 17.23 18.39
N MET A 279 -4.80 17.31 18.49
CA MET A 279 -5.49 18.36 19.25
C MET A 279 -5.96 17.85 20.61
N ASP A 280 -6.63 18.72 21.37
CA ASP A 280 -7.10 18.43 22.72
C ASP A 280 -8.38 17.58 22.76
N GLU A 281 -8.80 17.23 23.99
CA GLU A 281 -10.00 16.43 24.26
C GLU A 281 -11.28 17.07 23.67
N ASP A 282 -11.33 18.40 23.53
CA ASP A 282 -12.49 19.10 22.97
C ASP A 282 -12.75 18.69 21.51
N VAL A 283 -11.70 18.42 20.74
CA VAL A 283 -11.84 17.90 19.36
C VAL A 283 -12.40 16.49 19.37
N TRP A 284 -11.97 15.64 20.30
CA TRP A 284 -12.52 14.29 20.44
C TRP A 284 -14.01 14.34 20.80
N GLU A 285 -14.39 15.18 21.75
CA GLU A 285 -15.80 15.37 22.15
C GLU A 285 -16.66 15.94 21.02
N PHE A 286 -16.11 16.86 20.23
CA PHE A 286 -16.78 17.37 19.05
C PHE A 286 -17.06 16.25 18.04
N ILE A 287 -16.06 15.39 17.74
CA ILE A 287 -16.24 14.25 16.83
C ILE A 287 -17.23 13.24 17.40
N TRP A 288 -17.20 12.98 18.71
CA TRP A 288 -18.15 12.10 19.41
C TRP A 288 -19.59 12.63 19.28
N MET A 289 -19.79 13.92 19.53
CA MET A 289 -21.08 14.58 19.31
C MET A 289 -21.53 14.45 17.85
N LYS A 290 -20.61 14.65 16.88
CA LYS A 290 -20.94 14.53 15.46
C LYS A 290 -21.36 13.12 15.09
N PHE A 291 -20.67 12.10 15.60
CA PHE A 291 -21.01 10.69 15.41
C PHE A 291 -22.46 10.38 15.81
N HIS A 292 -22.90 10.89 16.97
CA HIS A 292 -24.28 10.70 17.42
C HIS A 292 -25.31 11.53 16.63
N SER A 293 -24.93 12.72 16.17
CA SER A 293 -25.85 13.64 15.48
C SER A 293 -26.13 13.28 14.02
N THR A 294 -25.20 12.59 13.34
CA THR A 294 -25.34 12.30 11.91
C THR A 294 -26.29 11.12 11.66
N GLY A 295 -27.11 11.21 10.61
CA GLY A 295 -27.89 10.08 10.10
C GLY A 295 -27.18 9.27 9.00
N ALA A 296 -26.07 9.78 8.47
CA ALA A 296 -25.36 9.15 7.36
C ALA A 296 -24.45 8.03 7.86
N ILE A 297 -24.75 6.78 7.48
CA ILE A 297 -24.00 5.59 7.90
C ILE A 297 -22.52 5.67 7.48
N SER A 298 -22.24 6.14 6.26
CA SER A 298 -20.87 6.31 5.77
C SER A 298 -20.07 7.30 6.63
N GLU A 299 -20.66 8.44 6.98
CA GLU A 299 -20.02 9.44 7.84
C GLU A 299 -19.81 8.90 9.27
N LYS A 300 -20.80 8.16 9.81
CA LYS A 300 -20.68 7.55 11.15
C LYS A 300 -19.44 6.65 11.26
N LYS A 301 -19.18 5.80 10.27
CA LYS A 301 -18.01 4.92 10.27
C LYS A 301 -16.70 5.71 10.31
N ILE A 302 -16.60 6.78 9.51
CA ILE A 302 -15.41 7.63 9.46
C ILE A 302 -15.19 8.36 10.79
N LEU A 303 -16.26 8.89 11.40
CA LEU A 303 -16.18 9.56 12.70
C LEU A 303 -15.79 8.58 13.81
N LEU A 304 -16.35 7.37 13.79
CA LEU A 304 -16.04 6.32 14.76
C LEU A 304 -14.59 5.86 14.66
N GLU A 305 -14.07 5.67 13.45
CA GLU A 305 -12.65 5.37 13.22
C GLU A 305 -11.76 6.52 13.69
N ALA A 306 -12.12 7.79 13.40
CA ALA A 306 -11.33 8.94 13.82
C ALA A 306 -11.17 9.05 15.34
N LEU A 307 -12.21 8.72 16.12
CA LEU A 307 -12.14 8.71 17.60
C LEU A 307 -11.07 7.75 18.15
N THR A 308 -10.70 6.74 17.37
CA THR A 308 -9.68 5.75 17.73
C THR A 308 -8.26 6.24 17.45
N CYS A 309 -8.09 7.37 16.77
CA CYS A 309 -6.80 7.98 16.45
C CYS A 309 -6.21 8.82 17.58
N SER A 310 -6.89 8.94 18.73
CA SER A 310 -6.39 9.75 19.84
C SER A 310 -5.07 9.19 20.39
N ASP A 311 -4.12 10.07 20.69
CA ASP A 311 -2.89 9.71 21.40
C ASP A 311 -3.13 9.57 22.92
N ASN A 312 -4.31 10.01 23.39
CA ASN A 312 -4.69 9.92 24.79
C ASN A 312 -5.30 8.53 25.12
N THR A 313 -4.52 7.70 25.80
CA THR A 313 -4.95 6.35 26.22
C THR A 313 -6.21 6.33 27.09
N PHE A 314 -6.51 7.41 27.83
CA PHE A 314 -7.76 7.53 28.59
C PHE A 314 -8.97 7.59 27.66
N LEU A 315 -8.90 8.39 26.59
CA LEU A 315 -9.97 8.52 25.60
C LEU A 315 -10.18 7.22 24.81
N LEU A 316 -9.09 6.53 24.46
CA LEU A 316 -9.16 5.20 23.84
C LEU A 316 -9.85 4.18 24.77
N ASN A 317 -9.50 4.18 26.06
CA ASN A 317 -10.14 3.28 27.04
C ASN A 317 -11.60 3.64 27.29
N ARG A 318 -11.92 4.94 27.32
CA ARG A 318 -13.29 5.43 27.40
C ARG A 318 -14.10 4.93 26.21
N LEU A 319 -13.59 5.08 24.98
CA LEU A 319 -14.25 4.60 23.76
C LEU A 319 -14.51 3.09 23.79
N LEU A 320 -13.53 2.29 24.22
CA LEU A 320 -13.69 0.84 24.38
C LEU A 320 -14.83 0.51 25.35
N ASN A 321 -14.91 1.17 26.49
CA ASN A 321 -15.97 0.92 27.46
C ASN A 321 -17.34 1.36 26.94
N LEU A 322 -17.41 2.51 26.25
CA LEU A 322 -18.65 2.99 25.63
C LEU A 322 -19.11 2.08 24.48
N SER A 323 -18.20 1.36 23.82
CA SER A 323 -18.57 0.48 22.70
C SER A 323 -19.44 -0.70 23.11
N LEU A 324 -19.41 -1.13 24.37
CA LEU A 324 -20.31 -2.20 24.86
C LEU A 324 -21.71 -1.71 25.20
N SER A 325 -21.95 -0.40 25.22
CA SER A 325 -23.27 0.19 25.43
C SER A 325 -24.00 0.35 24.09
N SER A 326 -24.99 -0.52 23.84
CA SER A 326 -25.77 -0.57 22.59
C SER A 326 -26.46 0.75 22.23
N ASP A 327 -26.81 1.56 23.23
CA ASP A 327 -27.45 2.86 23.03
C ASP A 327 -26.47 3.92 22.50
N LEU A 328 -25.16 3.68 22.68
CA LEU A 328 -24.10 4.61 22.29
C LEU A 328 -23.41 4.17 21.01
N VAL A 329 -23.06 2.89 20.90
CA VAL A 329 -22.40 2.35 19.71
C VAL A 329 -23.23 1.17 19.18
N PRO A 330 -23.57 1.14 17.87
CA PRO A 330 -24.27 0.01 17.28
C PRO A 330 -23.50 -1.29 17.47
N GLU A 331 -24.20 -2.38 17.76
CA GLU A 331 -23.57 -3.68 18.08
C GLU A 331 -22.65 -4.20 16.97
N GLN A 332 -23.02 -3.94 15.71
CA GLN A 332 -22.22 -4.31 14.53
C GLN A 332 -20.87 -3.58 14.45
N ASP A 333 -20.71 -2.43 15.12
CA ASP A 333 -19.51 -1.59 15.05
C ASP A 333 -18.55 -1.85 16.24
N VAL A 334 -18.95 -2.66 17.23
CA VAL A 334 -18.16 -2.91 18.46
C VAL A 334 -16.81 -3.55 18.16
N ILE A 335 -16.80 -4.57 17.30
CA ILE A 335 -15.56 -5.25 16.90
C ILE A 335 -14.65 -4.32 16.09
N ASP A 336 -15.23 -3.48 15.23
CA ASP A 336 -14.48 -2.49 14.46
C ASP A 336 -13.79 -1.47 15.37
N VAL A 337 -14.45 -0.99 16.44
CA VAL A 337 -13.82 -0.13 17.45
C VAL A 337 -12.61 -0.82 18.09
N ILE A 338 -12.73 -2.08 18.50
CA ILE A 338 -11.63 -2.83 19.11
C ILE A 338 -10.47 -3.00 18.13
N ILE A 339 -10.76 -3.33 16.86
CA ILE A 339 -9.76 -3.47 15.80
C ILE A 339 -9.05 -2.13 15.55
N HIS A 340 -9.78 -1.03 15.46
CA HIS A 340 -9.21 0.29 15.19
C HIS A 340 -8.36 0.81 16.36
N VAL A 341 -8.82 0.68 17.61
CA VAL A 341 -7.98 0.97 18.79
C VAL A 341 -6.74 0.06 18.83
N GLY A 342 -6.87 -1.19 18.39
CA GLY A 342 -5.74 -2.13 18.28
C GLY A 342 -4.69 -1.73 17.22
N ARG A 343 -5.09 -0.98 16.18
CA ARG A 343 -4.18 -0.45 15.16
C ARG A 343 -3.38 0.75 15.67
N ASN A 344 -3.98 1.59 16.52
CA ASN A 344 -3.32 2.73 17.15
C ASN A 344 -2.11 2.27 18.01
N PRO A 345 -0.91 2.83 17.83
CA PRO A 345 0.28 2.47 18.62
C PRO A 345 0.08 2.57 20.14
N GLN A 346 -0.65 3.60 20.61
CA GLN A 346 -0.99 3.84 22.01
C GLN A 346 -2.13 2.92 22.49
N GLY A 347 -3.03 2.52 21.59
CA GLY A 347 -4.19 1.67 21.89
C GLY A 347 -3.94 0.16 21.82
N ARG A 348 -2.86 -0.30 21.18
CA ARG A 348 -2.63 -1.72 20.86
C ARG A 348 -2.66 -2.66 22.08
N SER A 349 -1.92 -2.33 23.14
CA SER A 349 -1.89 -3.15 24.36
C SER A 349 -3.22 -3.08 25.13
N LEU A 350 -3.84 -1.90 25.11
CA LEU A 350 -5.12 -1.64 25.73
C LEU A 350 -6.23 -2.47 25.07
N ALA A 351 -6.34 -2.45 23.74
CA ALA A 351 -7.31 -3.23 22.98
C ALA A 351 -7.12 -4.74 23.20
N TRP A 352 -5.88 -5.24 23.20
CA TRP A 352 -5.61 -6.65 23.45
C TRP A 352 -6.01 -7.09 24.86
N ARG A 353 -5.72 -6.26 25.86
CA ARG A 353 -6.16 -6.51 27.23
C ARG A 353 -7.69 -6.49 27.33
N TYR A 354 -8.32 -5.46 26.78
CA TYR A 354 -9.77 -5.30 26.78
C TYR A 354 -10.49 -6.49 26.14
N PHE A 355 -10.02 -6.93 24.97
CA PHE A 355 -10.58 -8.09 24.26
C PHE A 355 -10.54 -9.36 25.10
N ARG A 356 -9.41 -9.63 25.80
CA ARG A 356 -9.29 -10.79 26.69
C ARG A 356 -10.20 -10.68 27.92
N GLU A 357 -10.24 -9.51 28.55
CA GLU A 357 -11.08 -9.27 29.74
C GLU A 357 -12.58 -9.34 29.43
N LYS A 358 -12.98 -9.01 28.20
CA LYS A 358 -14.38 -8.98 27.76
C LYS A 358 -14.76 -10.14 26.84
N TRP A 359 -13.91 -11.17 26.73
CA TRP A 359 -14.10 -12.27 25.78
C TRP A 359 -15.48 -12.93 25.90
N ASP A 360 -15.91 -13.27 27.11
CA ASP A 360 -17.22 -13.93 27.31
C ASP A 360 -18.39 -13.08 26.83
N VAL A 361 -18.32 -11.75 27.01
CA VAL A 361 -19.34 -10.80 26.53
C VAL A 361 -19.30 -10.68 25.01
N LEU A 362 -18.10 -10.62 24.42
CA LEU A 362 -17.92 -10.48 22.98
C LEU A 362 -18.30 -11.75 22.23
N ASN A 363 -18.03 -12.93 22.81
CA ASN A 363 -18.30 -14.23 22.20
C ASN A 363 -19.78 -14.66 22.34
N ALA A 364 -20.53 -14.05 23.27
CA ALA A 364 -21.95 -14.32 23.45
C ALA A 364 -22.88 -13.45 22.57
N ARG A 365 -22.31 -12.43 21.91
CA ARG A 365 -22.98 -11.62 20.89
C ARG A 365 -22.88 -12.31 19.54
#